data_AF-A0A7H1RSK8-F1
#
_entry.id   AF-A0A7H1RSK8-F1
#
_cell.length_a   1.000
_cell.length_b   1.000
_cell.length_c   1.000
_cell.angle_alpha   90.00
_cell.angle_beta   90.00
_cell.angle_gamma   90.00
#
_symmetry.space_group_name_H-M   'P 1'
#
loop_
_entity.id
_entity.type
_entity.pdbx_description
1 polymer ?
#
loop_
_entity_poly.entity_id
_entity_poly.type
_entity_poly.pdbx_seq_one_letter_code
_entity_poly.pdbx_strand_id
1 'polypeptide(L)'
;MRHLFEEDIQEKKVLIFGSGNLSSKMALRLAERQAEVFVWARNQEKASTIVDALNYILPKYNDTKIKLFHEDENDFDLMISFLSAENVIGADFFNYLKKDGTVIDGGINNFSKDFIEVALNSGISFIRLDTRIAFHYALMSLNLETFRFFDNVFGTREIEQIRCVAGGILGKHGDVIVDQIKHPTQVIGVANGLGGVKHECELTDEERRKISTIREYILQSNKKNL
;
A
#
# COMPACT_ATOMS: atom_id res chain seq x y z
N MET A 1 7.10 3.93 -9.32
CA MET A 1 7.35 2.81 -8.39
C MET A 1 6.75 1.52 -8.92
N ARG A 2 5.43 1.27 -8.83
CA ARG A 2 4.83 0.02 -9.33
C ARG A 2 5.21 -0.32 -10.78
N HIS A 3 5.13 0.65 -11.69
CA HIS A 3 5.52 0.44 -13.08
C HIS A 3 7.05 0.33 -13.30
N LEU A 4 7.86 0.93 -12.42
CA LEU A 4 9.33 0.93 -12.57
C LEU A 4 9.96 -0.37 -12.08
N PHE A 5 9.31 -1.04 -11.13
CA PHE A 5 9.85 -2.24 -10.50
C PHE A 5 8.82 -3.39 -10.48
N GLU A 6 7.88 -3.41 -11.43
CA GLU A 6 6.89 -4.50 -11.59
C GLU A 6 6.17 -4.87 -10.28
N GLU A 7 5.78 -3.85 -9.53
CA GLU A 7 5.16 -3.92 -8.20
C GLU A 7 6.05 -4.38 -7.03
N ASP A 8 7.28 -4.82 -7.27
CA ASP A 8 8.21 -5.27 -6.24
C ASP A 8 9.27 -4.21 -5.92
N ILE A 9 9.31 -3.75 -4.68
CA ILE A 9 10.32 -2.79 -4.19
C ILE A 9 11.13 -3.37 -3.02
N GLN A 10 10.90 -4.63 -2.68
CA GLN A 10 11.58 -5.29 -1.60
C GLN A 10 13.08 -5.32 -1.89
N GLU A 11 13.90 -5.05 -0.87
CA GLU A 11 15.38 -5.04 -0.91
C GLU A 11 16.00 -4.03 -1.88
N LYS A 12 15.21 -3.22 -2.58
CA LYS A 12 15.74 -2.15 -3.44
C LYS A 12 16.32 -1.02 -2.58
N LYS A 13 17.51 -0.56 -2.92
CA LYS A 13 18.15 0.59 -2.27
C LYS A 13 17.58 1.89 -2.82
N VAL A 14 16.96 2.67 -1.94
CA VAL A 14 16.32 3.95 -2.29
C VAL A 14 16.97 5.09 -1.52
N LEU A 15 17.54 6.06 -2.24
CA LEU A 15 18.00 7.33 -1.66
C LEU A 15 16.92 8.40 -1.82
N ILE A 16 16.50 8.96 -0.70
CA ILE A 16 15.51 10.03 -0.62
C ILE A 16 16.18 11.33 -0.22
N PHE A 17 16.02 12.35 -1.05
CA PHE A 17 16.49 13.71 -0.76
C PHE A 17 15.40 14.51 -0.03
N GLY A 18 15.78 15.01 1.15
CA GLY A 18 14.96 15.84 2.02
C GLY A 18 14.42 15.12 3.25
N SER A 19 14.17 15.90 4.29
CA SER A 19 13.55 15.46 5.55
C SER A 19 12.25 16.24 5.81
N GLY A 20 11.50 16.52 4.74
CA GLY A 20 10.22 17.24 4.79
C GLY A 20 9.02 16.28 4.76
N ASN A 21 7.80 16.83 4.81
CA ASN A 21 6.55 16.07 4.84
C ASN A 21 6.46 14.98 3.75
N LEU A 22 6.73 15.33 2.48
CA LEU A 22 6.65 14.37 1.38
C LEU A 22 7.76 13.31 1.46
N SER A 23 9.02 13.74 1.64
CA SER A 23 10.15 12.81 1.77
C SER A 23 9.96 11.84 2.93
N SER A 24 9.52 12.30 4.11
CA SER A 24 9.27 11.43 5.27
C SER A 24 8.13 10.45 5.06
N LYS A 25 7.03 10.86 4.43
CA LYS A 25 5.92 9.95 4.08
C LYS A 25 6.36 8.90 3.08
N MET A 26 7.15 9.30 2.08
CA MET A 26 7.69 8.36 1.10
C MET A 26 8.70 7.40 1.73
N ALA A 27 9.58 7.88 2.60
CA ALA A 27 10.52 7.04 3.33
C ALA A 27 9.80 5.95 4.12
N LEU A 28 8.78 6.34 4.91
CA LEU A 28 7.98 5.39 5.67
C LEU A 28 7.28 4.37 4.75
N ARG A 29 6.59 4.84 3.71
CA ARG A 29 5.85 3.96 2.79
C ARG A 29 6.71 2.97 2.02
N LEU A 30 7.95 3.34 1.68
CA LEU A 30 8.87 2.45 1.00
C LEU A 30 9.49 1.45 1.98
N ALA A 31 9.86 1.90 3.18
CA ALA A 31 10.38 1.02 4.22
C ALA A 31 9.32 -0.02 4.68
N GLU A 32 8.05 0.37 4.81
CA GLU A 32 6.92 -0.56 5.07
C GLU A 32 6.78 -1.67 4.02
N ARG A 33 7.31 -1.44 2.81
CA ARG A 33 7.35 -2.41 1.70
C ARG A 33 8.70 -3.12 1.59
N GLN A 34 9.47 -3.16 2.69
CA GLN A 34 10.79 -3.80 2.79
C GLN A 34 11.87 -3.24 1.86
N ALA A 35 11.74 -1.99 1.39
CA ALA A 35 12.85 -1.32 0.69
C ALA A 35 13.96 -0.93 1.67
N GLU A 36 15.20 -0.86 1.20
CA GLU A 36 16.31 -0.29 1.95
C GLU A 36 16.37 1.23 1.74
N VAL A 37 15.83 1.99 2.69
CA VAL A 37 15.62 3.43 2.55
C VAL A 37 16.72 4.23 3.24
N PHE A 38 17.32 5.16 2.50
CA PHE A 38 18.32 6.10 2.96
C PHE A 38 17.83 7.53 2.77
N VAL A 39 18.09 8.39 3.75
CA VAL A 39 17.65 9.79 3.73
C VAL A 39 18.86 10.71 3.77
N TRP A 40 18.94 11.63 2.82
CA TRP A 40 19.89 12.74 2.83
C TRP A 40 19.17 14.07 3.03
N ALA A 41 19.72 14.96 3.86
CA ALA A 41 19.26 16.35 3.92
C ALA A 41 20.40 17.29 4.31
N ARG A 42 20.27 18.58 3.94
CA ARG A 42 21.22 19.63 4.33
C ARG A 42 21.41 19.75 5.84
N ASN A 43 20.33 19.60 6.61
CA ASN A 43 20.38 19.58 8.07
C ASN A 43 20.33 18.13 8.56
N GLN A 44 21.49 17.58 8.86
CA GLN A 44 21.67 16.18 9.27
C GLN A 44 21.06 15.90 10.64
N GLU A 45 21.11 16.84 11.59
CA GLU A 45 20.51 16.68 12.92
C GLU A 45 18.98 16.53 12.85
N LYS A 46 18.35 17.40 12.06
CA LYS A 46 16.91 17.32 11.77
C LYS A 46 16.58 16.01 11.06
N ALA A 47 17.37 15.62 10.07
CA ALA A 47 17.16 14.37 9.34
C ALA A 47 17.24 13.17 10.29
N SER A 48 18.26 13.12 11.16
CA SER A 48 18.43 12.07 12.18
C SER A 48 17.19 11.95 13.06
N THR A 49 16.74 13.07 13.63
CA THR A 49 15.55 13.11 14.50
C THR A 49 14.32 12.55 13.80
N ILE A 50 14.15 12.89 12.51
CA ILE A 50 13.02 12.41 11.72
C ILE A 50 13.16 10.92 11.40
N VAL A 51 14.35 10.45 11.00
CA VAL A 51 14.62 9.04 10.74
C VAL A 51 14.35 8.19 11.98
N ASP A 52 14.79 8.64 13.16
CA ASP A 52 14.50 7.97 14.43
C ASP A 52 12.98 7.89 14.67
N ALA A 53 12.27 9.01 14.51
CA ALA A 53 10.82 9.04 14.66
C ALA A 53 10.10 8.10 13.68
N LEU A 54 10.52 8.04 12.42
CA LEU A 54 9.94 7.13 11.43
C LEU A 54 10.22 5.67 11.77
N ASN A 55 11.42 5.36 12.25
CA ASN A 55 11.78 4.00 12.70
C ASN A 55 10.97 3.57 13.94
N TYR A 56 10.52 4.49 14.78
CA TYR A 56 9.56 4.17 15.85
C TYR A 56 8.14 3.89 15.35
N ILE A 57 7.76 4.42 14.19
CA ILE A 57 6.44 4.19 13.56
C ILE A 57 6.43 2.86 12.78
N LEU A 58 7.59 2.42 12.27
CA LEU A 58 7.68 1.19 11.49
C LEU A 58 7.11 -0.03 12.24
N PRO A 59 6.41 -0.95 11.54
CA PRO A 59 5.93 -2.18 12.15
C PRO A 59 7.06 -2.99 12.80
N LYS A 60 6.77 -3.67 13.90
CA LYS A 60 7.76 -4.50 14.64
C LYS A 60 8.45 -5.55 13.77
N TYR A 61 7.78 -6.04 12.72
CA TYR A 61 8.26 -7.07 11.82
C TYR A 61 8.89 -6.50 10.53
N ASN A 62 9.27 -5.22 10.52
CA ASN A 62 10.02 -4.66 9.41
C ASN A 62 11.49 -5.04 9.54
N ASP A 63 12.04 -5.74 8.54
CA ASP A 63 13.41 -6.23 8.58
C ASP A 63 14.42 -5.12 8.25
N THR A 64 14.00 -4.13 7.47
CA THR A 64 14.82 -2.96 7.12
C THR A 64 14.45 -1.74 7.97
N LYS A 65 15.46 -0.98 8.40
CA LYS A 65 15.27 0.34 9.03
C LYS A 65 15.61 1.43 8.03
N ILE A 66 14.96 2.58 8.18
CA ILE A 66 15.34 3.80 7.48
C ILE A 66 16.68 4.29 8.05
N LYS A 67 17.62 4.64 7.18
CA LYS A 67 18.98 5.08 7.56
C LYS A 67 19.25 6.51 7.08
N LEU A 68 20.21 7.18 7.69
CA LEU A 68 20.81 8.36 7.09
C LEU A 68 21.77 7.93 5.98
N PHE A 69 21.85 8.74 4.92
CA PHE A 69 22.83 8.53 3.86
C PHE A 69 24.24 8.90 4.34
N HIS A 70 25.20 8.06 3.99
CA HIS A 70 26.63 8.25 4.17
C HIS A 70 27.35 7.90 2.85
N GLU A 71 28.52 8.48 2.60
CA GLU A 71 29.24 8.36 1.31
C GLU A 71 29.79 6.96 1.02
N ASP A 72 29.82 6.07 2.01
CA ASP A 72 30.15 4.65 1.84
C ASP A 72 28.98 3.85 1.24
N GLU A 73 27.77 4.40 1.25
CA GLU A 73 26.60 3.79 0.63
C GLU A 73 26.57 4.03 -0.88
N ASN A 74 26.45 2.94 -1.62
CA ASN A 74 26.48 2.92 -3.08
C ASN A 74 25.40 1.99 -3.64
N ASP A 75 25.33 1.93 -4.97
CA ASP A 75 24.45 1.05 -5.73
C ASP A 75 22.96 1.28 -5.42
N PHE A 76 22.53 2.54 -5.47
CA PHE A 76 21.10 2.88 -5.35
C PHE A 76 20.34 2.48 -6.62
N ASP A 77 19.24 1.74 -6.44
CA ASP A 77 18.28 1.42 -7.50
C ASP A 77 17.41 2.64 -7.85
N LEU A 78 17.16 3.50 -6.84
CA LEU A 78 16.31 4.69 -7.00
C LEU A 78 16.84 5.88 -6.21
N MET A 79 16.85 7.03 -6.86
CA MET A 79 16.99 8.35 -6.25
C MET A 79 15.69 9.13 -6.39
N ILE A 80 15.20 9.72 -5.31
CA ILE A 80 13.95 10.50 -5.33
C ILE A 80 14.04 11.77 -4.50
N SER A 81 13.58 12.89 -5.06
CA SER A 81 13.64 14.19 -4.39
C SER A 81 12.26 14.85 -4.26
N PHE A 82 12.05 15.50 -3.10
CA PHE A 82 10.89 16.36 -2.82
C PHE A 82 11.31 17.65 -2.07
N LEU A 83 12.50 18.16 -2.38
CA LEU A 83 13.03 19.37 -1.76
C LEU A 83 12.21 20.59 -2.21
N SER A 84 11.88 21.46 -1.26
CA SER A 84 11.33 22.80 -1.54
C SER A 84 12.47 23.80 -1.81
N ALA A 85 13.44 23.40 -2.64
CA ALA A 85 14.60 24.19 -3.02
C ALA A 85 15.10 23.74 -4.40
N GLU A 86 15.71 24.64 -5.15
CA GLU A 86 16.20 24.36 -6.51
C GLU A 86 17.72 24.11 -6.52
N ASN A 87 18.18 23.27 -7.46
CA ASN A 87 19.57 22.99 -7.78
C ASN A 87 20.43 22.58 -6.57
N VAL A 88 19.86 21.77 -5.66
CA VAL A 88 20.54 21.36 -4.42
C VAL A 88 21.36 20.08 -4.62
N ILE A 89 20.89 19.16 -5.47
CA ILE A 89 21.51 17.85 -5.64
C ILE A 89 22.52 17.93 -6.78
N GLY A 90 23.81 17.85 -6.43
CA GLY A 90 24.92 17.95 -7.37
C GLY A 90 25.19 16.66 -8.13
N ALA A 91 26.04 16.75 -9.18
CA ALA A 91 26.41 15.63 -10.04
C ALA A 91 27.23 14.55 -9.32
N ASP A 92 27.86 14.88 -8.20
CA ASP A 92 28.55 13.95 -7.31
C ASP A 92 27.64 12.81 -6.83
N PHE A 93 26.35 13.10 -6.59
CA PHE A 93 25.39 12.08 -6.19
C PHE A 93 25.17 11.01 -7.26
N PHE A 94 25.43 11.32 -8.54
CA PHE A 94 25.25 10.37 -9.63
C PHE A 94 26.13 9.13 -9.47
N ASN A 95 27.30 9.27 -8.83
CA ASN A 95 28.25 8.17 -8.63
C ASN A 95 27.71 7.07 -7.72
N TYR A 96 26.73 7.37 -6.86
CA TYR A 96 26.11 6.39 -5.98
C TYR A 96 24.96 5.62 -6.66
N LEU A 97 24.50 6.07 -7.84
CA LEU A 97 23.40 5.45 -8.57
C LEU A 97 23.88 4.25 -9.39
N LYS A 98 23.12 3.16 -9.40
CA LYS A 98 23.37 2.04 -10.32
C LYS A 98 23.27 2.51 -11.77
N LYS A 99 23.97 1.80 -12.67
CA LYS A 99 23.93 2.07 -14.13
C LYS A 99 22.53 1.95 -14.73
N ASP A 100 21.70 1.07 -14.19
CA ASP A 100 20.30 0.85 -14.53
C ASP A 100 19.33 1.46 -13.52
N GLY A 101 19.85 2.31 -12.61
CA GLY A 101 19.05 3.00 -11.61
C GLY A 101 18.07 3.99 -12.23
N THR A 102 17.19 4.54 -11.41
CA THR A 102 16.21 5.55 -11.83
C THR A 102 16.27 6.77 -10.92
N VAL A 103 16.01 7.94 -11.50
CA VAL A 103 15.90 9.21 -10.76
C VAL A 103 14.48 9.77 -10.90
N ILE A 104 13.90 10.22 -9.79
CA ILE A 104 12.60 10.88 -9.75
C ILE A 104 12.71 12.26 -9.11
N ASP A 105 12.39 13.31 -9.86
CA ASP A 105 12.23 14.67 -9.33
C ASP A 105 10.75 14.99 -9.06
N GLY A 106 10.38 15.03 -7.79
CA GLY A 106 9.06 15.46 -7.32
C GLY A 106 9.01 16.88 -6.77
N GLY A 107 10.15 17.57 -6.60
CA GLY A 107 10.23 18.92 -6.02
C GLY A 107 10.38 20.05 -7.04
N ILE A 108 10.50 19.72 -8.33
CA ILE A 108 10.75 20.63 -9.47
C ILE A 108 12.13 21.30 -9.33
N ASN A 109 13.01 21.07 -10.31
CA ASN A 109 14.35 21.66 -10.38
C ASN A 109 15.24 21.32 -9.18
N ASN A 110 15.06 20.16 -8.54
CA ASN A 110 15.84 19.83 -7.33
C ASN A 110 17.29 19.43 -7.65
N PHE A 111 17.52 18.85 -8.83
CA PHE A 111 18.81 18.40 -9.31
C PHE A 111 19.51 19.51 -10.09
N SER A 112 20.84 19.57 -9.98
CA SER A 112 21.65 20.52 -10.73
C SER A 112 21.64 20.20 -12.21
N LYS A 113 21.94 21.22 -13.03
CA LYS A 113 22.08 21.07 -14.49
C LYS A 113 23.08 19.96 -14.84
N ASP A 114 24.23 19.93 -14.17
CA ASP A 114 25.29 18.95 -14.42
C ASP A 114 24.83 17.52 -14.10
N PHE A 115 24.09 17.33 -13.00
CA PHE A 115 23.52 16.02 -12.68
C PHE A 115 22.55 15.57 -13.78
N ILE A 116 21.67 16.47 -14.24
CA ILE A 116 20.70 16.17 -15.29
C ILE A 116 21.42 15.80 -16.59
N GLU A 117 22.43 16.57 -17.00
CA GLU A 117 23.21 16.29 -18.22
C GLU A 117 23.91 14.92 -18.13
N VAL A 118 24.56 14.61 -17.00
CA VAL A 118 25.21 13.31 -16.78
C VAL A 118 24.20 12.17 -16.85
N ALA A 119 23.04 12.30 -16.19
CA ALA A 119 22.02 11.26 -16.17
C ALA A 119 21.42 11.01 -17.57
N LEU A 120 21.07 12.06 -18.30
CA LEU A 120 20.52 11.95 -19.65
C LEU A 120 21.54 11.36 -20.64
N ASN A 121 22.80 11.79 -20.57
CA ASN A 121 23.87 11.27 -21.43
C ASN A 121 24.24 9.81 -21.11
N SER A 122 24.00 9.36 -19.88
CA SER A 122 24.24 7.98 -19.45
C SER A 122 23.09 7.03 -19.78
N GLY A 123 21.99 7.53 -20.36
CA GLY A 123 20.81 6.73 -20.71
C GLY A 123 19.97 6.29 -19.51
N ILE A 124 20.19 6.89 -18.34
CA ILE A 124 19.44 6.59 -17.12
C ILE A 124 18.05 7.21 -17.19
N SER A 125 17.06 6.49 -16.64
CA SER A 125 15.69 7.00 -16.55
C SER A 125 15.61 8.16 -15.55
N PHE A 126 15.38 9.36 -16.06
CA PHE A 126 15.13 10.56 -15.26
C PHE A 126 13.68 11.01 -15.47
N ILE A 127 12.88 10.93 -14.42
CA ILE A 127 11.44 11.20 -14.48
C ILE A 127 11.09 12.37 -13.56
N ARG A 128 10.39 13.36 -14.10
CA ARG A 128 9.70 14.35 -13.25
C ARG A 128 8.33 13.79 -12.86
N LEU A 129 7.93 13.98 -11.61
CA LEU A 129 6.58 13.63 -11.17
C LEU A 129 5.54 14.47 -11.93
N ASP A 130 4.63 13.78 -12.60
CA ASP A 130 3.50 14.39 -13.31
C ASP A 130 2.22 14.28 -12.48
N THR A 131 1.69 15.41 -12.03
CA THR A 131 0.51 15.45 -11.16
C THR A 131 -0.79 15.15 -11.90
N ARG A 132 -0.80 15.07 -13.24
CA ARG A 132 -2.01 14.71 -14.01
C ARG A 132 -2.56 13.34 -13.61
N ILE A 133 -1.69 12.42 -13.20
CA ILE A 133 -2.12 11.09 -12.72
C ILE A 133 -2.91 11.17 -11.41
N ALA A 134 -2.71 12.20 -10.59
CA ALA A 134 -3.39 12.34 -9.30
C ALA A 134 -4.91 12.46 -9.47
N PHE A 135 -5.37 13.06 -10.57
CA PHE A 135 -6.80 13.13 -10.89
C PHE A 135 -7.40 11.73 -11.12
N HIS A 136 -6.71 10.88 -11.87
CA HIS A 136 -7.16 9.50 -12.10
C HIS A 136 -7.24 8.70 -10.79
N TYR A 137 -6.28 8.88 -9.89
CA TYR A 137 -6.34 8.27 -8.55
C TYR A 137 -7.51 8.81 -7.72
N ALA A 138 -7.80 10.12 -7.79
CA ALA A 138 -8.94 10.70 -7.08
C ALA A 138 -10.28 10.12 -7.56
N LEU A 139 -10.40 9.86 -8.87
CA LEU A 139 -11.58 9.24 -9.48
C LEU A 139 -11.74 7.75 -9.14
N MET A 140 -10.73 7.06 -8.59
CA MET A 140 -10.87 5.64 -8.22
C MET A 140 -11.99 5.42 -7.20
N SER A 141 -12.24 6.40 -6.31
CA SER A 141 -13.35 6.34 -5.36
C SER A 141 -14.73 6.40 -6.02
N LEU A 142 -14.81 6.90 -7.26
CA LEU A 142 -16.01 6.93 -8.08
C LEU A 142 -16.12 5.71 -9.01
N ASN A 143 -15.22 4.73 -8.89
CA ASN A 143 -15.30 3.55 -9.74
C ASN A 143 -16.59 2.77 -9.42
N LEU A 144 -17.20 2.20 -10.47
CA LEU A 144 -18.46 1.47 -10.34
C LEU A 144 -18.33 0.28 -9.38
N GLU A 145 -17.16 -0.35 -9.34
CA GLU A 145 -16.89 -1.49 -8.46
C GLU A 145 -16.93 -1.14 -6.97
N THR A 146 -16.48 0.07 -6.58
CA THR A 146 -16.60 0.57 -5.19
C THR A 146 -18.07 0.74 -4.83
N PHE A 147 -18.88 1.32 -5.71
CA PHE A 147 -20.32 1.42 -5.49
C PHE A 147 -20.99 0.05 -5.41
N ARG A 148 -20.63 -0.88 -6.30
CA ARG A 148 -21.17 -2.26 -6.30
C ARG A 148 -20.82 -3.00 -5.02
N PHE A 149 -19.61 -2.79 -4.48
CA PHE A 149 -19.24 -3.35 -3.18
C PHE A 149 -20.19 -2.86 -2.09
N PHE A 150 -20.44 -1.55 -1.98
CA PHE A 150 -21.31 -1.03 -0.92
C PHE A 150 -22.80 -1.37 -1.12
N ASP A 151 -23.28 -1.49 -2.36
CA ASP A 151 -24.67 -1.83 -2.66
C ASP A 151 -24.97 -3.34 -2.56
N ASN A 152 -24.02 -4.19 -2.98
CA ASN A 152 -24.28 -5.63 -3.12
C ASN A 152 -23.58 -6.48 -2.06
N VAL A 153 -22.36 -6.10 -1.67
CA VAL A 153 -21.48 -6.91 -0.82
C VAL A 153 -21.59 -6.50 0.64
N PHE A 154 -21.44 -5.22 0.93
CA PHE A 154 -21.36 -4.68 2.30
C PHE A 154 -22.71 -4.68 3.01
N GLY A 155 -22.78 -5.29 4.19
CA GLY A 155 -23.89 -5.05 5.11
C GLY A 155 -24.28 -6.27 5.95
N THR A 156 -25.47 -6.15 6.53
CA THR A 156 -26.10 -7.21 7.32
C THR A 156 -27.52 -7.46 6.84
N ARG A 157 -27.95 -8.71 6.90
CA ARG A 157 -29.30 -9.11 6.51
C ARG A 157 -29.74 -10.30 7.35
N GLU A 158 -31.00 -10.32 7.72
CA GLU A 158 -31.62 -11.51 8.28
C GLU A 158 -32.21 -12.35 7.15
N ILE A 159 -31.80 -13.62 7.09
CA ILE A 159 -32.24 -14.60 6.08
C ILE A 159 -32.71 -15.81 6.85
N GLU A 160 -33.98 -16.21 6.72
CA GLU A 160 -34.56 -17.32 7.48
C GLU A 160 -34.32 -17.19 9.00
N GLN A 161 -34.47 -15.98 9.56
CA GLN A 161 -34.20 -15.64 10.98
C GLN A 161 -32.73 -15.79 11.41
N ILE A 162 -31.82 -16.02 10.45
CA ILE A 162 -30.38 -16.11 10.68
C ILE A 162 -29.74 -14.80 10.25
N ARG A 163 -29.04 -14.17 11.18
CA ARG A 163 -28.26 -12.97 10.88
C ARG A 163 -27.04 -13.34 10.04
N CYS A 164 -27.01 -12.76 8.84
CA CYS A 164 -25.91 -12.87 7.90
C CYS A 164 -25.15 -11.55 7.80
N VAL A 165 -23.83 -11.65 7.62
CA VAL A 165 -22.92 -10.50 7.47
C VAL A 165 -21.98 -10.68 6.28
N ALA A 166 -21.61 -9.59 5.63
CA ALA A 166 -20.66 -9.58 4.51
C ALA A 166 -19.94 -8.22 4.36
N GLY A 167 -18.88 -8.20 3.54
CA GLY A 167 -18.15 -6.98 3.18
C GLY A 167 -17.39 -6.32 4.33
N GLY A 168 -16.91 -7.09 5.32
CA GLY A 168 -16.13 -6.54 6.44
C GLY A 168 -16.98 -6.05 7.63
N ILE A 169 -18.29 -6.32 7.65
CA ILE A 169 -19.08 -6.15 8.86
C ILE A 169 -18.63 -7.15 9.93
N LEU A 170 -18.37 -6.65 11.14
CA LEU A 170 -18.09 -7.47 12.30
C LEU A 170 -19.33 -8.29 12.71
N GLY A 171 -19.28 -9.60 12.46
CA GLY A 171 -20.29 -10.55 12.92
C GLY A 171 -20.22 -10.77 14.43
N LYS A 172 -21.38 -10.94 15.07
CA LYS A 172 -21.46 -11.47 16.43
C LYS A 172 -21.07 -12.95 16.41
N HIS A 173 -20.70 -13.48 17.56
CA HIS A 173 -20.45 -14.90 17.69
C HIS A 173 -21.67 -15.71 17.21
N GLY A 174 -21.47 -16.60 16.24
CA GLY A 174 -22.53 -17.43 15.67
C GLY A 174 -23.30 -16.83 14.48
N ASP A 175 -23.00 -15.60 14.06
CA ASP A 175 -23.54 -15.05 12.80
C ASP A 175 -22.95 -15.78 11.59
N VAL A 176 -23.74 -15.94 10.53
CA VAL A 176 -23.28 -16.57 9.28
C VAL A 176 -22.60 -15.53 8.40
N ILE A 177 -21.42 -15.85 7.89
CA ILE A 177 -20.66 -14.99 6.97
C ILE A 177 -20.93 -15.46 5.54
N VAL A 178 -21.34 -14.53 4.69
CA VAL A 178 -21.58 -14.77 3.25
C VAL A 178 -20.67 -13.89 2.40
N ASP A 179 -20.53 -14.24 1.13
CA ASP A 179 -19.68 -13.49 0.18
C ASP A 179 -20.22 -12.10 -0.16
N GLN A 180 -21.55 -11.97 -0.31
CA GLN A 180 -22.23 -10.71 -0.59
C GLN A 180 -23.63 -10.69 0.02
N ILE A 181 -24.11 -9.53 0.49
CA ILE A 181 -25.31 -9.46 1.31
C ILE A 181 -26.63 -9.41 0.52
N LYS A 182 -26.64 -8.75 -0.64
CA LYS A 182 -27.87 -8.52 -1.41
C LYS A 182 -28.35 -9.80 -2.09
N HIS A 183 -27.42 -10.54 -2.71
CA HIS A 183 -27.67 -11.81 -3.39
C HIS A 183 -26.57 -12.84 -3.06
N PRO A 184 -26.54 -13.41 -1.85
CA PRO A 184 -25.47 -14.33 -1.45
C PRO A 184 -25.32 -15.50 -2.43
N THR A 185 -24.08 -15.83 -2.79
CA THR A 185 -23.78 -16.98 -3.67
C THR A 185 -23.07 -18.12 -2.94
N GLN A 186 -22.44 -17.82 -1.81
CA GLN A 186 -21.79 -18.81 -0.97
C GLN A 186 -21.75 -18.40 0.50
N VAL A 187 -21.70 -19.42 1.36
CA VAL A 187 -21.38 -19.25 2.78
C VAL A 187 -19.87 -19.38 2.96
N ILE A 188 -19.26 -18.36 3.56
CA ILE A 188 -17.82 -18.34 3.90
C ILE A 188 -17.55 -19.11 5.19
N GLY A 189 -18.42 -18.94 6.20
CA GLY A 189 -18.27 -19.59 7.49
C GLY A 189 -19.14 -18.96 8.57
N VAL A 190 -18.71 -19.08 9.83
CA VAL A 190 -19.41 -18.53 11.00
C VAL A 190 -18.48 -17.61 11.76
N ALA A 191 -19.00 -16.46 12.17
CA ALA A 191 -18.23 -15.46 12.89
C ALA A 191 -17.88 -15.92 14.30
N ASN A 192 -16.63 -15.69 14.70
CA ASN A 192 -16.17 -15.97 16.07
C ASN A 192 -16.49 -14.83 17.06
N GLY A 193 -16.98 -13.69 16.57
CA GLY A 193 -17.29 -12.48 17.36
C GLY A 193 -16.13 -11.50 17.52
N LEU A 194 -14.94 -11.81 16.97
CA LEU A 194 -13.70 -11.05 17.15
C LEU A 194 -13.11 -10.56 15.81
N GLY A 195 -13.88 -10.64 14.73
CA GLY A 195 -13.43 -10.26 13.38
C GLY A 195 -12.80 -11.40 12.58
N GLY A 196 -12.86 -12.63 13.10
CA GLY A 196 -12.42 -13.84 12.41
C GLY A 196 -13.54 -14.83 12.14
N VAL A 197 -13.18 -15.90 11.43
CA VAL A 197 -14.05 -17.05 11.13
C VAL A 197 -13.69 -18.19 12.09
N LYS A 198 -14.70 -18.88 12.62
CA LYS A 198 -14.49 -20.09 13.44
C LYS A 198 -13.84 -21.20 12.62
N HIS A 199 -13.01 -22.02 13.28
CA HIS A 199 -12.56 -23.27 12.68
C HIS A 199 -13.69 -24.30 12.62
N GLU A 200 -13.63 -25.21 11.65
CA GLU A 200 -14.67 -26.23 11.44
C GLU A 200 -14.93 -27.10 12.70
N CYS A 201 -13.90 -27.37 13.50
CA CYS A 201 -14.01 -28.13 14.74
C CYS A 201 -14.69 -27.35 15.88
N GLU A 202 -14.82 -26.03 15.77
CA GLU A 202 -15.46 -25.15 16.77
C GLU A 202 -16.95 -24.91 16.49
N LEU A 203 -17.45 -25.39 15.35
CA LEU A 203 -18.84 -25.21 14.95
C LEU A 203 -19.76 -26.13 15.75
N THR A 204 -20.72 -25.50 16.42
CA THR A 204 -21.82 -26.19 17.10
C THR A 204 -22.81 -26.78 16.09
N ASP A 205 -23.61 -27.76 16.52
CA ASP A 205 -24.66 -28.34 15.67
C ASP A 205 -25.68 -27.29 15.22
N GLU A 206 -25.98 -26.29 16.07
CA GLU A 206 -26.86 -25.18 15.71
C GLU A 206 -26.27 -24.37 14.55
N GLU A 207 -24.99 -24.04 14.60
CA GLU A 207 -24.31 -23.29 13.54
C GLU A 207 -24.21 -24.08 12.24
N ARG A 208 -23.97 -25.39 12.31
CA ARG A 208 -24.02 -26.28 11.15
C ARG A 208 -25.40 -26.29 10.48
N ARG A 209 -26.47 -26.26 11.28
CA ARG A 209 -27.84 -26.11 10.77
C ARG A 209 -28.03 -24.76 10.10
N LYS A 210 -27.60 -23.66 10.73
CA LYS A 210 -27.66 -22.31 10.15
C LYS A 210 -26.96 -22.24 8.79
N ILE A 211 -25.75 -22.78 8.69
CA ILE A 211 -25.01 -22.88 7.42
C ILE A 211 -25.83 -23.62 6.36
N SER A 212 -26.41 -24.77 6.73
CA SER A 212 -27.19 -25.59 5.81
C SER A 212 -28.45 -24.86 5.32
N THR A 213 -29.19 -24.21 6.21
CA THR A 213 -30.35 -23.38 5.87
C THR A 213 -29.99 -22.26 4.90
N ILE A 214 -28.88 -21.55 5.13
CA ILE A 214 -28.45 -20.48 4.21
C ILE A 214 -27.99 -21.05 2.86
N ARG A 215 -27.30 -22.19 2.84
CA ARG A 215 -26.94 -22.86 1.57
C ARG A 215 -28.19 -23.25 0.76
N GLU A 216 -29.22 -23.77 1.41
CA GLU A 216 -30.50 -24.08 0.78
C GLU A 216 -31.18 -22.82 0.23
N TYR A 217 -31.22 -21.73 1.00
CA TYR A 217 -31.73 -20.43 0.55
C TYR A 217 -31.03 -19.94 -0.72
N ILE A 218 -29.70 -20.03 -0.76
CA ILE A 218 -28.89 -19.65 -1.92
C ILE A 218 -29.27 -20.50 -3.15
N LEU A 219 -29.35 -21.82 -2.98
CA LEU A 219 -29.71 -22.75 -4.06
C LEU A 219 -31.12 -22.47 -4.60
N GLN A 220 -32.09 -22.18 -3.73
CA GLN A 220 -33.46 -21.86 -4.13
C GLN A 220 -33.56 -20.50 -4.84
N SER A 221 -32.83 -19.50 -4.35
CA SER A 221 -32.80 -18.15 -4.94
C SER A 221 -32.19 -18.18 -6.34
N ASN A 222 -31.15 -18.98 -6.56
CA ASN A 222 -30.54 -19.14 -7.87
C ASN A 222 -31.49 -19.80 -8.89
N LYS A 223 -32.34 -20.73 -8.46
CA LYS A 223 -33.36 -21.36 -9.33
C LYS A 223 -34.49 -20.41 -9.75
N LYS A 224 -34.77 -19.34 -8.99
CA LYS A 224 -35.81 -18.36 -9.30
C LYS A 224 -35.35 -17.24 -10.24
N ASN A 225 -34.03 -17.07 -10.39
CA ASN A 225 -33.41 -16.03 -11.22
C ASN A 225 -32.91 -16.56 -12.58
N LEU A 226 -33.19 -17.84 -12.88
CA LEU A 226 -33.02 -18.49 -14.18
C LEU A 226 -34.37 -18.49 -14.92
#